data_AF-A0A6J7N4N8-F1
#
_entry.id   AF-A0A6J7N4N8-F1
#
_cell.length_a   1.000
_cell.length_b   1.000
_cell.length_c   1.000
_cell.angle_alpha   90.00
_cell.angle_beta   90.00
_cell.angle_gamma   90.00
#
_symmetry.space_group_name_H-M   'P 1'
#
loop_
_entity.id
_entity.type
_entity.pdbx_description
1 polymer ?
#
loop_
_entity_poly.entity_id
_entity_poly.type
_entity_poly.pdbx_seq_one_letter_code
_entity_poly.pdbx_strand_id
1 'polypeptide(L)'
;MWPGTSRSLVTILAALAVGTTLAAAVEFSFLLGLMTLGAATLYETAKNGSTVVDAYGWFNPLVGLVFAFIFAALAVKWMVSWLQTRSLAVFGWERLVVAAASIALLIAGTI
;
A
#
# COMPACT_ATOMS: atom_id res chain seq x y z
N MET A 1 13.67 5.12 -0.48
CA MET A 1 12.33 4.81 0.05
C MET A 1 12.42 4.90 1.56
N TRP A 2 11.58 5.72 2.22
CA TRP A 2 11.53 5.79 3.68
C TRP A 2 10.45 4.83 4.17
N PRO A 3 10.78 3.75 4.93
CA PRO A 3 9.78 2.80 5.44
C PRO A 3 8.73 3.46 6.33
N GLY A 4 7.45 3.22 6.04
CA GLY A 4 6.34 3.90 6.70
C GLY A 4 5.82 5.10 5.92
N THR A 5 6.61 5.67 5.00
CA THR A 5 6.09 6.64 4.03
C THR A 5 5.27 5.90 2.98
N SER A 6 3.97 6.17 2.95
CA SER A 6 3.06 5.56 1.99
C SER A 6 3.38 6.02 0.56
N ARG A 7 3.85 5.08 -0.26
CA ARG A 7 4.13 5.29 -1.68
C ARG A 7 2.94 5.92 -2.41
N SER A 8 1.74 5.37 -2.25
CA SER A 8 0.56 5.83 -3.00
C SER A 8 0.23 7.29 -2.73
N LEU A 9 0.34 7.76 -1.49
CA LEU A 9 0.08 9.17 -1.17
C LEU A 9 1.16 10.08 -1.77
N VAL A 10 2.43 9.68 -1.71
CA VAL A 10 3.52 10.46 -2.31
C VAL A 10 3.29 10.62 -3.82
N THR A 11 2.94 9.53 -4.52
CA THR A 11 2.70 9.56 -5.97
C THR A 11 1.42 10.32 -6.34
N ILE A 12 0.35 10.21 -5.54
CA ILE A 12 -0.88 10.99 -5.73
C ILE A 12 -0.60 12.48 -5.54
N LEU A 13 0.05 12.88 -4.45
CA LEU A 13 0.37 14.28 -4.18
C LEU A 13 1.30 14.87 -5.24
N ALA A 14 2.30 14.09 -5.70
CA ALA A 14 3.17 14.49 -6.78
C ALA A 14 2.39 14.71 -8.09
N ALA A 15 1.48 13.79 -8.46
CA ALA A 15 0.66 13.94 -9.65
C ALA A 15 -0.29 15.15 -9.57
N LEU A 16 -0.92 15.36 -8.41
CA LEU A 16 -1.75 16.55 -8.14
C LEU A 16 -0.94 17.85 -8.24
N ALA A 17 0.29 17.87 -7.73
CA ALA A 17 1.18 19.04 -7.82
C ALA A 17 1.56 19.39 -9.27
N VAL A 18 1.53 18.40 -10.18
CA VAL A 18 1.72 18.59 -11.62
C VAL A 18 0.41 18.98 -12.33
N GLY A 19 -0.71 19.09 -11.61
CA GLY A 19 -1.98 19.60 -12.12
C GLY A 19 -2.95 18.54 -12.64
N THR A 20 -2.76 17.26 -12.31
CA THR A 20 -3.73 16.22 -12.68
C THR A 20 -4.98 16.26 -11.79
N THR A 21 -6.08 15.67 -12.27
CA THR A 21 -7.26 15.47 -11.44
C THR A 21 -6.99 14.41 -10.38
N LEU A 22 -7.70 14.47 -9.24
CA LEU A 22 -7.57 13.48 -8.17
C LEU A 22 -7.81 12.05 -8.66
N ALA A 23 -8.82 11.84 -9.52
CA ALA A 23 -9.09 10.54 -10.11
C ALA A 23 -7.89 10.03 -10.95
N ALA A 24 -7.36 10.87 -11.85
CA ALA A 24 -6.21 10.51 -12.67
C ALA A 24 -4.95 10.25 -11.84
N ALA A 25 -4.70 11.06 -10.80
CA ALA A 25 -3.59 10.88 -9.87
C ALA A 25 -3.65 9.52 -9.14
N VAL A 26 -4.85 9.11 -8.73
CA VAL A 26 -5.09 7.84 -8.04
C VAL A 26 -4.91 6.66 -8.99
N GLU A 27 -5.50 6.72 -10.18
CA GLU A 27 -5.33 5.68 -11.21
C GLU A 27 -3.85 5.51 -11.58
N PHE A 28 -3.16 6.61 -11.85
CA PHE A 28 -1.72 6.60 -12.11
C PHE A 28 -0.93 5.96 -10.97
N SER A 29 -1.21 6.36 -9.72
CA SER A 29 -0.56 5.81 -8.53
C SER A 29 -0.78 4.30 -8.38
N PHE A 30 -1.95 3.78 -8.75
CA PHE A 30 -2.23 2.35 -8.68
C PHE A 30 -1.53 1.58 -9.80
N LEU A 31 -1.53 2.10 -11.03
CA LEU A 31 -0.84 1.48 -12.18
C LEU A 31 0.68 1.46 -11.96
N LEU A 32 1.27 2.59 -11.58
CA LEU A 32 2.67 2.66 -11.17
C LEU A 32 2.93 1.69 -10.01
N GLY A 33 1.95 1.56 -9.12
CA GLY A 33 2.04 0.70 -7.98
C GLY A 33 2.10 -0.79 -8.31
N LEU A 34 1.30 -1.23 -9.27
CA LEU A 34 1.30 -2.58 -9.81
C LEU A 34 2.66 -2.92 -10.43
N MET A 35 3.20 -2.00 -11.24
CA MET A 35 4.50 -2.20 -11.89
C MET A 35 5.65 -2.26 -10.88
N THR A 36 5.72 -1.28 -9.97
CA THR A 36 6.84 -1.16 -9.03
C THR A 36 6.85 -2.24 -7.96
N LEU A 37 5.69 -2.54 -7.34
CA LEU A 37 5.62 -3.63 -6.35
C LEU A 37 5.64 -4.99 -7.00
N GLY A 38 5.07 -5.16 -8.20
CA GLY A 38 5.18 -6.42 -8.93
C GLY A 38 6.64 -6.77 -9.19
N ALA A 39 7.42 -5.81 -9.71
CA ALA A 39 8.85 -6.00 -9.92
C ALA A 39 9.62 -6.24 -8.61
N ALA A 40 9.34 -5.47 -7.56
CA ALA A 40 9.99 -5.64 -6.25
C ALA A 40 9.68 -7.01 -5.63
N THR A 41 8.42 -7.45 -5.68
CA THR A 41 8.00 -8.77 -5.18
C THR A 41 8.66 -9.90 -5.95
N LEU A 42 8.74 -9.80 -7.29
CA LEU A 42 9.46 -10.79 -8.10
C LEU A 42 10.94 -10.86 -7.75
N TYR A 43 11.60 -9.70 -7.61
CA TYR A 43 13.01 -9.62 -7.22
C TYR A 43 13.24 -10.22 -5.83
N GLU A 44 12.41 -9.86 -4.85
CA GLU A 44 12.52 -10.35 -3.48
C GLU A 44 12.23 -11.85 -3.38
N THR A 45 11.24 -12.34 -4.13
CA THR A 45 10.92 -13.77 -4.20
C THR A 45 12.05 -14.57 -4.85
N ALA A 46 12.69 -14.04 -5.89
CA ALA A 46 13.84 -14.68 -6.52
C ALA A 46 15.05 -14.78 -5.57
N LYS A 47 15.23 -13.78 -4.69
CA LYS A 47 16.38 -13.73 -3.78
C LYS A 47 16.15 -14.48 -2.46
N ASN A 48 14.97 -14.34 -1.87
CA ASN A 48 14.66 -14.76 -0.50
C ASN A 48 13.40 -15.66 -0.43
N GLY A 49 12.83 -16.07 -1.57
CA GLY A 49 11.61 -16.87 -1.60
C GLY A 49 11.75 -18.25 -0.96
N SER A 50 12.94 -18.88 -1.04
CA SER A 50 13.20 -20.15 -0.36
C SER A 50 13.03 -20.03 1.15
N THR A 51 13.53 -18.96 1.77
CA THR A 51 13.38 -18.70 3.21
C THR A 51 11.91 -18.57 3.61
N VAL A 52 11.08 -17.96 2.76
CA VAL A 52 9.63 -17.86 3.01
C VAL A 52 8.97 -19.24 2.95
N VAL A 53 9.34 -20.07 1.96
CA VAL A 53 8.82 -21.43 1.81
C VAL A 53 9.28 -22.33 2.96
N ASP A 54 10.52 -22.19 3.41
CA ASP A 54 11.05 -22.98 4.53
C ASP A 54 10.33 -22.64 5.85
N ALA A 55 10.00 -21.37 6.06
CA ALA A 55 9.32 -20.91 7.29
C ALA A 55 7.80 -21.17 7.30
N TYR A 56 7.13 -21.03 6.15
CA TYR A 56 5.66 -21.02 6.09
C TYR A 56 5.05 -22.07 5.14
N GLY A 57 5.88 -22.82 4.42
CA GLY A 57 5.45 -23.66 3.30
C GLY A 57 5.07 -22.85 2.06
N TRP A 58 4.86 -23.52 0.93
CA TRP A 58 4.45 -22.85 -0.31
C TRP A 58 2.94 -22.50 -0.34
N PHE A 59 2.12 -23.22 0.43
CA PHE A 59 0.66 -23.06 0.41
C PHE A 59 0.18 -21.75 1.07
N ASN A 60 0.73 -21.40 2.24
CA ASN A 60 0.29 -20.22 2.98
C ASN A 60 0.53 -18.89 2.22
N PRO A 61 1.73 -18.63 1.65
CA PRO A 61 1.96 -17.44 0.83
C PRO A 61 1.05 -17.39 -0.40
N LEU A 62 0.74 -18.54 -1.00
CA LEU A 62 -0.12 -18.62 -2.18
C LEU A 62 -1.57 -18.24 -1.85
N VAL A 63 -2.10 -18.73 -0.73
CA VAL A 63 -3.41 -18.29 -0.23
C VAL A 63 -3.39 -16.79 0.04
N GLY A 64 -2.36 -16.29 0.72
CA GLY A 64 -2.19 -14.85 0.98
C GLY A 64 -2.18 -14.02 -0.31
N LEU A 65 -1.47 -14.48 -1.35
CA LEU A 65 -1.41 -13.83 -2.65
C LEU A 65 -2.78 -13.74 -3.32
N VAL A 66 -3.55 -14.84 -3.33
CA VAL A 66 -4.89 -14.88 -3.94
C VAL A 66 -5.84 -13.91 -3.24
N PHE A 67 -5.92 -13.97 -1.91
CA PHE A 67 -6.78 -13.08 -1.14
C PHE A 67 -6.33 -11.61 -1.26
N ALA A 68 -5.03 -11.34 -1.17
CA ALA A 68 -4.49 -9.99 -1.35
C ALA A 68 -4.84 -9.43 -2.73
N PHE A 69 -4.77 -10.24 -3.80
CA PHE A 69 -5.14 -9.82 -5.14
C PHE A 69 -6.63 -9.44 -5.23
N ILE A 70 -7.52 -10.29 -4.72
CA ILE A 70 -8.97 -10.05 -4.73
C ILE A 70 -9.31 -8.76 -3.97
N PHE A 71 -8.82 -8.65 -2.73
CA PHE A 71 -9.10 -7.47 -1.89
C PHE A 71 -8.43 -6.20 -2.42
N ALA A 72 -7.25 -6.28 -3.03
CA ALA A 72 -6.62 -5.14 -3.68
C ALA A 72 -7.47 -4.64 -4.86
N ALA A 73 -7.97 -5.53 -5.72
CA ALA A 73 -8.83 -5.15 -6.84
C ALA A 73 -10.13 -4.49 -6.37
N LEU A 74 -10.76 -5.04 -5.33
CA LEU A 74 -11.95 -4.46 -4.70
C LEU A 74 -11.65 -3.09 -4.08
N ALA A 75 -10.54 -2.95 -3.36
CA ALA A 75 -10.12 -1.71 -2.72
C ALA A 75 -9.83 -0.60 -3.74
N VAL A 76 -9.17 -0.92 -4.87
CA VAL A 76 -8.93 0.05 -5.95
C VAL A 76 -10.25 0.57 -6.52
N LYS A 77 -11.16 -0.33 -6.88
CA LYS A 77 -12.48 0.05 -7.42
C LYS A 77 -13.26 0.93 -6.43
N TRP A 78 -13.28 0.53 -5.17
CA TRP A 78 -13.94 1.29 -4.11
C TRP A 78 -13.29 2.67 -3.90
N MET A 79 -11.96 2.74 -3.85
CA MET A 79 -11.24 3.98 -3.59
C MET A 79 -11.40 5.00 -4.73
N VAL A 80 -11.34 4.56 -6.00
CA VAL A 80 -11.59 5.44 -7.15
C VAL A 80 -13.01 6.01 -7.09
N SER A 81 -14.01 5.18 -6.78
CA SER A 81 -15.39 5.64 -6.63
C SER A 81 -15.60 6.58 -5.44
N TRP A 82 -14.96 6.31 -4.29
CA TRP A 82 -15.01 7.16 -3.10
C TRP A 82 -14.48 8.57 -3.40
N LEU A 83 -13.35 8.66 -4.09
CA LEU A 83 -12.66 9.93 -4.35
C LEU A 83 -13.31 10.79 -5.42
N GLN A 84 -14.29 10.27 -6.16
CA GLN A 84 -15.16 11.07 -7.02
C GLN A 84 -16.12 11.96 -6.21
N THR A 85 -16.42 11.59 -4.96
CA THR A 85 -17.42 12.29 -4.13
C THR A 85 -16.87 12.82 -2.81
N ARG A 86 -15.70 12.35 -2.37
CA ARG A 86 -15.12 12.66 -1.05
C ARG A 86 -13.61 12.94 -1.15
N SER A 87 -13.09 13.68 -0.18
CA SER A 87 -11.67 14.03 -0.10
C SER A 87 -10.82 12.92 0.53
N LEU A 88 -9.50 13.08 0.43
CA LEU A 88 -8.51 12.21 1.09
C LEU A 88 -8.38 12.45 2.61
N ALA A 89 -9.14 13.39 3.19
CA ALA A 89 -8.95 13.84 4.57
C ALA A 89 -9.05 12.70 5.60
N VAL A 90 -9.99 11.77 5.40
CA VAL A 90 -10.17 10.59 6.27
C VAL A 90 -8.87 9.78 6.34
N PHE A 91 -8.23 9.51 5.19
CA PHE A 91 -6.95 8.79 5.15
C PHE A 91 -5.79 9.56 5.77
N GLY A 92 -5.88 10.89 5.82
CA GLY A 92 -4.93 11.72 6.55
C GLY A 92 -5.05 11.54 8.05
N TRP A 93 -6.27 11.56 8.58
CA TRP A 93 -6.53 11.38 10.01
C TRP A 93 -6.14 9.99 10.50
N GLU A 94 -6.49 8.94 9.76
CA GLU A 94 -6.09 7.56 10.04
C GLU A 94 -4.57 7.43 10.24
N ARG A 95 -3.76 8.15 9.44
CA ARG A 95 -2.29 8.14 9.59
C ARG A 95 -1.81 8.80 10.86
N LEU A 96 -2.42 9.91 11.26
CA LEU A 96 -2.05 10.59 12.50
C LEU A 96 -2.38 9.71 13.71
N VAL A 97 -3.52 9.02 13.66
CA VAL A 97 -3.92 8.06 14.70
C VAL A 97 -2.92 6.90 14.77
N VAL A 98 -2.59 6.28 13.64
CA VAL A 98 -1.61 5.17 13.61
C VAL A 98 -0.22 5.65 14.06
N ALA A 99 0.22 6.84 13.67
CA ALA A 99 1.49 7.40 14.11
C ALA A 99 1.51 7.62 15.63
N ALA A 100 0.45 8.19 16.20
CA ALA A 100 0.32 8.40 17.63
C ALA A 100 0.28 7.06 18.40
N ALA A 101 -0.46 6.07 17.88
CA ALA A 101 -0.52 4.73 18.47
C ALA A 101 0.85 4.05 18.47
N SER A 102 1.58 4.09 17.36
CA SER A 102 2.94 3.53 17.27
C SER A 102 3.90 4.22 18.24
N ILE A 103 3.83 5.55 18.39
CA ILE A 103 4.65 6.29 19.37
C ILE A 103 4.31 5.84 20.80
N ALA A 104 3.02 5.71 21.13
CA ALA A 104 2.59 5.26 22.45
C ALA A 104 3.08 3.85 22.78
N LEU A 105 3.00 2.92 21.81
CA LEU A 105 3.49 1.55 21.97
C LEU A 105 5.01 1.49 22.16
N LEU A 106 5.77 2.32 21.44
CA LEU A 106 7.22 2.47 21.61
C LEU A 106 7.57 2.99 23.01
N ILE A 107 6.86 4.03 23.49
CA ILE A 107 7.08 4.59 24.83
C ILE A 107 6.74 3.56 25.92
N ALA A 108 5.73 2.73 25.69
CA ALA A 108 5.35 1.64 26.60
C ALA A 108 6.33 0.44 26.58
N GLY A 109 7.27 0.40 25.63
CA GLY A 109 8.21 -0.72 25.45
C GLY A 109 7.56 -2.01 24.93
N THR A 110 6.39 -1.90 24.32
CA THR A 110 5.66 -3.05 23.75
C THR A 110 6.22 -3.46 22.39
N ILE A 111 6.76 -2.50 21.64
CA ILE A 111 7.51 -2.67 20.39
C ILE A 111 8.79 -1.84 20.42
#